data_AF-A0A944T5Q6-F1
#
_entry.id   AF-A0A944T5Q6-F1
#
_cell.length_a   1.000
_cell.length_b   1.000
_cell.length_c   1.000
_cell.angle_alpha   90.00
_cell.angle_beta   90.00
_cell.angle_gamma   90.00
#
_symmetry.space_group_name_H-M   'P 1'
#
loop_
_entity.id
_entity.type
_entity.pdbx_description
1 polymer ?
#
loop_
_entity_poly.entity_id
_entity_poly.type
_entity_poly.pdbx_seq_one_letter_code
_entity_poly.pdbx_strand_id
1 'polypeptide(L)'
;MKPDCIIIRNDLNGKVEFVSEQTEWQHKWEKDILTYDVEYHDSLKLISKRQLKRAVNLAISTWNFEIPLKFKSAWKTQADIEIRFRTKEEDNYFKDKPSVLAYAYFPGQGSVSGQVVFNASYIWDLKGRGIRGDEAIKKGLVENAHASNILKTYNIYAVLIHELGHTLGLKHDVSGASDGKDIMDPYYSVDNLDLSDRDIYRIRVKYGQRVWDRFKWYNIIKRWLSLAIRR
;
A
#
# COMPACT_ATOMS: atom_id res chain seq x y z
N MET A 1 -10.06 14.82 3.71
CA MET A 1 -8.62 14.56 3.87
C MET A 1 -8.28 13.26 3.15
N LYS A 2 -7.15 13.20 2.43
CA LYS A 2 -6.63 12.00 1.76
C LYS A 2 -5.12 11.95 2.04
N PRO A 3 -4.57 10.90 2.67
CA PRO A 3 -3.13 10.73 2.80
C PRO A 3 -2.51 10.31 1.47
N ASP A 4 -1.27 10.72 1.24
CA ASP A 4 -0.52 10.50 0.00
C ASP A 4 0.77 9.73 0.29
N CYS A 5 1.04 8.64 -0.43
CA CYS A 5 2.36 7.99 -0.45
C CYS A 5 3.28 8.69 -1.47
N ILE A 6 4.46 9.14 -1.03
CA ILE A 6 5.33 10.06 -1.80
C ILE A 6 6.75 9.47 -2.00
N ILE A 7 7.39 9.80 -3.13
CA ILE A 7 8.70 9.23 -3.52
C ILE A 7 9.90 9.89 -2.82
N ILE A 8 9.80 11.14 -2.36
CA ILE A 8 10.93 11.96 -1.89
C ILE A 8 10.65 12.48 -0.48
N ARG A 9 11.66 12.40 0.39
CA ARG A 9 11.72 13.13 1.66
C ARG A 9 12.16 14.57 1.41
N ASN A 10 11.27 15.53 1.61
CA ASN A 10 11.67 16.93 1.66
C ASN A 10 12.15 17.22 3.08
N ASP A 11 13.44 17.50 3.24
CA ASP A 11 14.06 17.89 4.51
C ASP A 11 13.65 19.32 4.92
N LEU A 12 12.35 19.61 4.92
CA LEU A 12 11.83 20.85 5.49
C LEU A 12 11.77 20.70 7.01
N ASN A 13 12.86 21.13 7.64
CA ASN A 13 12.94 21.74 8.97
C ASN A 13 11.98 21.22 10.05
N GLY A 14 12.53 20.42 10.95
CA GLY A 14 12.00 20.30 12.31
C GLY A 14 12.39 18.97 12.91
N LYS A 15 13.07 19.01 14.06
CA LYS A 15 13.15 17.87 14.98
C LYS A 15 11.72 17.33 15.13
N VAL A 16 11.46 16.14 14.60
CA VAL A 16 10.22 15.45 14.92
C VAL A 16 10.40 14.96 16.35
N GLU A 17 9.82 15.70 17.29
CA GLU A 17 9.68 15.20 18.65
C GLU A 17 8.88 13.90 18.59
N PHE A 18 9.37 12.87 19.27
CA PHE A 18 8.64 11.62 19.45
C PHE A 18 7.38 11.92 20.27
N VAL A 19 6.29 12.31 19.60
CA VAL A 19 4.99 12.40 20.25
C VAL A 19 4.54 10.96 20.48
N SER A 20 4.50 10.54 21.74
CA SER A 20 4.03 9.22 22.15
C SER A 20 2.56 8.97 21.77
N GLU A 21 1.81 10.04 21.47
CA GLU A 21 0.37 10.01 21.21
C GLU A 21 0.03 10.71 19.88
N GLN A 22 0.28 10.03 18.76
CA GLN A 22 -0.35 10.42 17.50
C GLN A 22 -1.82 9.98 17.50
N THR A 23 -2.76 10.90 17.23
CA THR A 23 -4.18 10.56 17.12
C THR A 23 -4.51 10.02 15.73
N GLU A 24 -5.05 8.81 15.66
CA GLU A 24 -5.48 8.19 14.40
C GLU A 24 -6.71 8.86 13.79
N TRP A 25 -7.13 8.39 12.62
CA TRP A 25 -8.43 8.79 12.07
C TRP A 25 -9.55 8.38 13.03
N GLN A 26 -10.50 9.28 13.29
CA GLN A 26 -11.51 9.07 14.33
C GLN A 26 -12.47 7.91 13.99
N HIS A 27 -12.79 7.70 12.72
CA HIS A 27 -13.71 6.65 12.29
C HIS A 27 -12.97 5.33 12.05
N LYS A 28 -13.70 4.23 12.20
CA LYS A 28 -13.27 2.88 11.82
C LYS A 28 -14.42 2.18 11.11
N TRP A 29 -14.14 0.99 10.59
CA TRP A 29 -15.19 0.12 10.08
C TRP A 29 -15.90 -0.57 11.25
N GLU A 30 -17.23 -0.48 11.28
CA GLU A 30 -18.07 -1.16 12.27
C GLU A 30 -18.48 -2.58 11.83
N LYS A 31 -18.05 -3.01 10.64
CA LYS A 31 -18.32 -4.34 10.08
C LYS A 31 -17.27 -5.34 10.57
N ASP A 32 -17.68 -6.59 10.80
CA ASP A 32 -16.74 -7.70 11.05
C ASP A 32 -16.06 -8.23 9.79
N ILE A 33 -16.75 -8.10 8.65
CA ILE A 33 -16.29 -8.59 7.34
C ILE A 33 -16.25 -7.40 6.38
N LEU A 34 -15.06 -7.10 5.87
CA LEU A 34 -14.84 -6.15 4.80
C LEU A 34 -14.69 -6.86 3.46
N THR A 35 -15.33 -6.32 2.44
CA THR A 35 -15.13 -6.78 1.07
C THR A 35 -14.07 -5.95 0.35
N TYR A 36 -13.30 -6.56 -0.54
CA TYR A 36 -12.34 -5.86 -1.36
C TYR A 36 -12.40 -6.29 -2.82
N ASP A 37 -12.04 -5.39 -3.72
CA ASP A 37 -11.83 -5.70 -5.14
C ASP A 37 -10.71 -4.83 -5.73
N VAL A 38 -10.18 -5.28 -6.86
CA VAL A 38 -9.14 -4.56 -7.61
C VAL A 38 -9.47 -4.51 -9.09
N GLU A 39 -9.49 -3.30 -9.62
CA GLU A 39 -9.59 -3.03 -11.05
C GLU A 39 -8.20 -3.17 -11.69
N TYR A 40 -8.11 -3.98 -12.75
CA TYR A 40 -6.88 -4.08 -13.54
C TYR A 40 -6.82 -2.94 -14.56
N HIS A 41 -5.66 -2.33 -14.72
CA HIS A 41 -5.41 -1.29 -15.72
C HIS A 41 -4.36 -1.72 -16.73
N ASP A 42 -4.57 -1.38 -18.00
CA ASP A 42 -3.74 -1.87 -19.11
C ASP A 42 -2.31 -1.30 -19.13
N SER A 43 -2.02 -0.26 -18.34
CA SER A 43 -0.66 0.25 -18.16
C SER A 43 0.22 -0.66 -17.30
N LEU A 44 -0.34 -1.63 -16.56
CA LEU A 44 0.40 -2.57 -15.70
C LEU A 44 1.13 -3.67 -16.52
N LYS A 45 1.99 -3.29 -17.47
CA LYS A 45 2.62 -4.23 -18.42
C LYS A 45 3.55 -5.26 -17.77
N LEU A 46 4.02 -5.03 -16.54
CA LEU A 46 4.90 -5.94 -15.80
C LEU A 46 4.16 -6.84 -14.79
N ILE A 47 2.87 -6.62 -14.58
CA ILE A 47 2.08 -7.34 -13.57
C ILE A 47 0.83 -7.89 -14.25
N SER A 48 0.70 -9.21 -14.33
CA SER A 48 -0.53 -9.83 -14.85
C SER A 48 -1.72 -9.65 -13.88
N LYS A 49 -2.96 -9.76 -14.39
CA LYS A 49 -4.20 -9.79 -13.57
C LYS A 49 -4.11 -10.78 -12.39
N ARG A 50 -3.48 -11.95 -12.61
CA ARG A 50 -3.29 -12.97 -11.57
C ARG A 50 -2.28 -12.52 -10.52
N GLN A 51 -1.16 -11.92 -10.93
CA GLN A 51 -0.16 -11.38 -10.01
C GLN A 51 -0.73 -10.22 -9.19
N LEU A 52 -1.50 -9.32 -9.81
CA LEU A 52 -2.16 -8.21 -9.12
C LEU A 52 -3.13 -8.72 -8.03
N LYS A 53 -4.03 -9.65 -8.39
CA LYS A 53 -4.94 -10.27 -7.42
C LYS A 53 -4.19 -10.96 -6.27
N ARG A 54 -3.10 -11.67 -6.60
CA ARG A 54 -2.25 -12.28 -5.58
C ARG A 54 -1.60 -11.22 -4.67
N ALA A 55 -1.11 -10.13 -5.24
CA ALA A 55 -0.48 -9.06 -4.48
C ALA A 55 -1.45 -8.41 -3.48
N VAL A 56 -2.67 -8.10 -3.94
CA VAL A 56 -3.75 -7.57 -3.09
C VAL A 56 -4.09 -8.56 -1.97
N ASN A 57 -4.25 -9.85 -2.27
CA ASN A 57 -4.55 -10.86 -1.26
C ASN A 57 -3.47 -10.96 -0.17
N LEU A 58 -2.19 -10.89 -0.55
CA LEU A 58 -1.08 -10.95 0.41
C LEU A 58 -0.98 -9.66 1.23
N ALA A 59 -1.16 -8.49 0.59
CA ALA A 59 -1.17 -7.21 1.30
C ALA A 59 -2.31 -7.13 2.33
N ILE A 60 -3.51 -7.58 1.96
CA ILE A 60 -4.64 -7.68 2.89
C ILE A 60 -4.37 -8.69 4.00
N SER A 61 -3.74 -9.83 3.69
CA SER A 61 -3.37 -10.83 4.70
C SER A 61 -2.41 -10.26 5.76
N THR A 62 -1.55 -9.31 5.35
CA THR A 62 -0.61 -8.63 6.24
C THR A 62 -1.32 -7.93 7.40
N TRP A 63 -2.41 -7.23 7.12
CA TRP A 63 -3.26 -6.58 8.12
C TRP A 63 -4.22 -7.57 8.80
N ASN A 64 -4.86 -8.45 8.04
CA ASN A 64 -5.83 -9.43 8.53
C ASN A 64 -5.28 -10.30 9.67
N PHE A 65 -3.98 -10.61 9.68
CA PHE A 65 -3.37 -11.42 10.74
C PHE A 65 -3.22 -10.71 12.08
N GLU A 66 -3.30 -9.38 12.10
CA GLU A 66 -3.09 -8.58 13.31
C GLU A 66 -4.38 -8.19 14.02
N ILE A 67 -5.50 -8.13 13.30
CA ILE A 67 -6.78 -7.60 13.78
C ILE A 67 -7.93 -8.59 13.55
N PRO A 68 -9.03 -8.50 14.32
CA PRO A 68 -10.13 -9.46 14.21
C PRO A 68 -10.94 -9.36 12.91
N LEU A 69 -10.90 -8.22 12.21
CA LEU A 69 -11.57 -8.00 10.92
C LEU A 69 -11.26 -9.11 9.92
N LYS A 70 -12.28 -9.58 9.22
CA LYS A 70 -12.16 -10.57 8.14
C LYS A 70 -12.28 -9.88 6.79
N PHE A 71 -11.56 -10.40 5.80
CA PHE A 71 -11.56 -9.84 4.45
C PHE A 71 -12.05 -10.87 3.43
N LYS A 72 -12.90 -10.45 2.49
CA LYS A 72 -13.42 -11.30 1.41
C LYS A 72 -13.37 -10.56 0.06
N SER A 73 -13.01 -11.27 -1.00
CA SER A 73 -13.08 -10.73 -2.36
C SER A 73 -14.55 -10.49 -2.77
N ALA A 74 -14.87 -9.33 -3.34
CA ALA A 74 -16.24 -8.91 -3.69
C ALA A 74 -16.76 -9.47 -5.04
N TRP A 75 -15.89 -9.94 -5.93
CA TRP A 75 -16.26 -10.52 -7.24
C TRP A 75 -17.24 -9.64 -8.06
N LYS A 76 -16.87 -8.38 -8.35
CA LYS A 76 -17.62 -7.44 -9.24
C LYS A 76 -18.87 -6.76 -8.65
N THR A 77 -19.04 -6.70 -7.33
CA THR A 77 -19.96 -5.74 -6.69
C THR A 77 -19.17 -4.58 -6.08
N GLN A 78 -19.86 -3.49 -5.71
CA GLN A 78 -19.25 -2.43 -4.90
C GLN A 78 -18.63 -3.04 -3.64
N ALA A 79 -17.35 -2.75 -3.39
CA ALA A 79 -16.59 -3.31 -2.28
C ALA A 79 -16.35 -2.25 -1.20
N ASP A 80 -16.09 -2.68 0.04
CA ASP A 80 -15.70 -1.75 1.11
C ASP A 80 -14.32 -1.12 0.85
N ILE A 81 -13.43 -1.89 0.23
CA ILE A 81 -12.09 -1.46 -0.19
C ILE A 81 -11.96 -1.66 -1.70
N GLU A 82 -11.80 -0.56 -2.44
CA GLU A 82 -11.70 -0.60 -3.89
C GLU A 82 -10.35 -0.08 -4.35
N ILE A 83 -9.57 -0.94 -5.00
CA ILE A 83 -8.24 -0.59 -5.49
C ILE A 83 -8.32 -0.31 -6.98
N ARG A 84 -7.89 0.88 -7.39
CA ARG A 84 -7.95 1.37 -8.76
C ARG A 84 -6.60 1.93 -9.19
N PHE A 85 -6.42 2.03 -10.49
CA PHE A 85 -5.24 2.62 -11.12
C PHE A 85 -5.70 3.68 -12.10
N ARG A 86 -5.15 4.90 -12.02
CA ARG A 86 -5.46 6.00 -12.93
C ARG A 86 -4.18 6.70 -13.39
N THR A 87 -4.09 7.05 -14.67
CA THR A 87 -2.97 7.87 -15.17
C THR A 87 -3.16 9.34 -14.80
N LYS A 88 -2.11 10.16 -14.96
CA LYS A 88 -2.20 11.62 -14.78
C LYS A 88 -3.16 12.32 -15.75
N GLU A 89 -3.51 11.67 -16.87
CA GLU A 89 -4.54 12.14 -17.81
C GLU A 89 -5.96 11.82 -17.33
N GLU A 90 -6.12 10.76 -16.53
CA GLU A 90 -7.40 10.30 -15.98
C GLU A 90 -7.71 10.91 -14.61
N ASP A 91 -6.68 11.33 -13.86
CA ASP A 91 -6.79 11.89 -12.52
C ASP A 91 -5.93 13.17 -12.36
N ASN A 92 -6.61 14.31 -12.25
CA ASN A 92 -5.96 15.62 -12.07
C ASN A 92 -5.10 15.69 -10.80
N TYR A 93 -5.37 14.88 -9.78
CA TYR A 93 -4.57 14.88 -8.56
C TYR A 93 -3.11 14.45 -8.82
N PHE A 94 -2.90 13.44 -9.68
CA PHE A 94 -1.56 13.01 -10.08
C PHE A 94 -0.88 13.98 -11.03
N LYS A 95 -1.66 14.76 -11.79
CA LYS A 95 -1.13 15.85 -12.62
C LYS A 95 -0.57 16.99 -11.77
N ASP A 96 -1.31 17.39 -10.73
CA ASP A 96 -0.93 18.48 -9.83
C ASP A 96 0.17 18.05 -8.85
N LYS A 97 0.20 16.76 -8.48
CA LYS A 97 1.17 16.17 -7.56
C LYS A 97 1.90 14.97 -8.18
N PRO A 98 2.86 15.21 -9.09
CA PRO A 98 3.51 14.13 -9.82
C PRO A 98 4.27 13.16 -8.92
N SER A 99 4.77 13.59 -7.75
CA SER A 99 5.53 12.74 -6.81
C SER A 99 4.69 11.72 -6.01
N VAL A 100 3.36 11.74 -6.16
CA VAL A 100 2.44 10.85 -5.46
C VAL A 100 2.32 9.53 -6.20
N LEU A 101 2.63 8.43 -5.50
CA LEU A 101 2.53 7.06 -6.01
C LEU A 101 1.10 6.53 -5.92
N ALA A 102 0.44 6.79 -4.81
CA ALA A 102 -0.93 6.43 -4.55
C ALA A 102 -1.50 7.33 -3.45
N TYR A 103 -2.82 7.29 -3.32
CA TYR A 103 -3.53 7.85 -2.18
C TYR A 103 -4.70 6.94 -1.82
N ALA A 104 -5.18 7.07 -0.59
CA ALA A 104 -6.33 6.33 -0.08
C ALA A 104 -7.36 7.24 0.59
N TYR A 105 -8.52 6.67 0.87
CA TYR A 105 -9.54 7.28 1.70
C TYR A 105 -9.76 6.45 2.97
N PHE A 106 -9.87 7.15 4.09
CA PHE A 106 -10.17 6.60 5.39
C PHE A 106 -11.62 6.06 5.47
N PRO A 107 -11.92 5.24 6.48
CA PRO A 107 -13.30 4.88 6.83
C PRO A 107 -14.17 6.10 7.15
N GLY A 108 -15.48 6.00 6.91
CA GLY A 108 -16.44 7.04 7.33
C GLY A 108 -16.41 8.33 6.51
N GLN A 109 -15.86 8.28 5.29
CA GLN A 109 -15.85 9.40 4.33
C GLN A 109 -16.95 9.31 3.26
N GLY A 110 -18.03 8.56 3.53
CA GLY A 110 -19.13 8.35 2.59
C GLY A 110 -18.77 7.39 1.45
N SER A 111 -19.19 7.70 0.23
CA SER A 111 -19.06 6.82 -0.95
C SER A 111 -17.63 6.54 -1.41
N VAL A 112 -16.67 7.35 -0.95
CA VAL A 112 -15.24 7.19 -1.27
C VAL A 112 -14.48 6.40 -0.21
N SER A 113 -15.11 6.05 0.92
CA SER A 113 -14.44 5.34 2.02
C SER A 113 -13.76 4.06 1.52
N GLY A 114 -12.51 3.83 1.92
CA GLY A 114 -11.77 2.62 1.56
C GLY A 114 -11.29 2.56 0.10
N GLN A 115 -11.55 3.57 -0.73
CA GLN A 115 -10.96 3.62 -2.06
C GLN A 115 -9.45 3.88 -1.98
N VAL A 116 -8.69 3.18 -2.82
CA VAL A 116 -7.25 3.36 -3.03
C VAL A 116 -7.01 3.60 -4.52
N VAL A 117 -6.28 4.65 -4.85
CA VAL A 117 -5.97 5.00 -6.24
C VAL A 117 -4.46 5.06 -6.42
N PHE A 118 -3.96 4.17 -7.29
CA PHE A 118 -2.57 4.11 -7.71
C PHE A 118 -2.35 4.97 -8.96
N ASN A 119 -1.22 5.67 -9.00
CA ASN A 119 -0.80 6.43 -10.17
C ASN A 119 -0.25 5.48 -11.24
N ALA A 120 -1.07 5.23 -12.26
CA ALA A 120 -0.81 4.28 -13.33
C ALA A 120 0.17 4.81 -14.38
N SER A 121 0.63 6.07 -14.26
CA SER A 121 1.71 6.64 -15.07
C SER A 121 3.10 6.18 -14.60
N TYR A 122 3.20 5.59 -13.40
CA TYR A 122 4.43 4.93 -12.94
C TYR A 122 4.55 3.49 -13.42
N ILE A 123 5.79 3.01 -13.53
CA ILE A 123 6.08 1.61 -13.87
C ILE A 123 6.02 0.77 -12.60
N TRP A 124 4.95 -0.01 -12.45
CA TRP A 124 4.74 -0.91 -11.33
C TRP A 124 5.27 -2.30 -11.62
N ASP A 125 5.98 -2.89 -10.67
CA ASP A 125 6.35 -4.31 -10.67
C ASP A 125 6.17 -4.92 -9.27
N LEU A 126 6.64 -6.15 -9.08
CA LEU A 126 6.55 -6.85 -7.80
C LEU A 126 7.77 -6.64 -6.88
N LYS A 127 8.80 -5.89 -7.32
CA LYS A 127 10.13 -5.89 -6.66
C LYS A 127 10.77 -4.52 -6.46
N GLY A 128 10.36 -3.49 -7.20
CA GLY A 128 10.90 -2.14 -7.18
C GLY A 128 12.38 -2.03 -7.56
N ARG A 129 12.92 -2.97 -8.34
CA ARG A 129 14.37 -3.04 -8.64
C ARG A 129 14.80 -2.33 -9.93
N GLY A 130 13.85 -1.71 -10.62
CA GLY A 130 14.08 -1.10 -11.92
C GLY A 130 14.05 -2.09 -13.08
N ILE A 131 14.02 -1.55 -14.29
CA ILE A 131 14.02 -2.31 -15.55
C ILE A 131 15.01 -1.68 -16.53
N ARG A 132 15.75 -2.49 -17.29
CA ARG A 132 16.68 -1.98 -18.31
C ARG A 132 15.93 -1.29 -19.45
N GLY A 133 16.51 -0.24 -20.02
CA GLY A 133 15.88 0.57 -21.05
C GLY A 133 15.52 -0.18 -22.32
N ASP A 134 16.39 -1.09 -22.77
CA ASP A 134 16.10 -1.96 -23.91
C ASP A 134 14.90 -2.89 -23.65
N GLU A 135 14.82 -3.48 -22.45
CA GLU A 135 13.69 -4.29 -22.04
C GLU A 135 12.41 -3.46 -21.88
N ALA A 136 12.53 -2.23 -21.37
CA ALA A 136 11.40 -1.31 -21.19
C ALA A 136 10.76 -0.92 -22.52
N ILE A 137 11.58 -0.60 -23.54
CA ILE A 137 11.11 -0.33 -24.91
C ILE A 137 10.44 -1.57 -25.48
N LYS A 138 11.08 -2.75 -25.37
CA LYS A 138 10.54 -4.02 -25.88
C LYS A 138 9.16 -4.36 -25.28
N LYS A 139 8.91 -3.98 -24.03
CA LYS A 139 7.63 -4.19 -23.34
C LYS A 139 6.63 -3.05 -23.54
N GLY A 140 6.98 -2.02 -24.31
CA GLY A 140 6.13 -0.85 -24.57
C GLY A 140 5.84 0.00 -23.33
N LEU A 141 6.78 0.03 -22.37
CA LEU A 141 6.67 0.88 -21.18
C LEU A 141 7.03 2.34 -21.46
N VAL A 142 7.96 2.54 -22.40
CA VAL A 142 8.43 3.84 -22.86
C VAL A 142 8.71 3.77 -24.35
N GLU A 143 8.59 4.90 -25.05
CA GLU A 143 8.93 4.98 -26.48
C GLU A 143 10.45 5.02 -26.69
N ASN A 144 11.16 5.73 -25.81
CA ASN A 144 12.60 5.90 -25.88
C ASN A 144 13.28 5.78 -24.51
N ALA A 145 14.41 5.09 -24.49
CA ALA A 145 15.32 4.99 -23.36
C ALA A 145 16.70 4.56 -23.87
N HIS A 146 17.75 5.00 -23.21
CA HIS A 146 19.07 4.45 -23.48
C HIS A 146 19.13 2.98 -23.03
N ALA A 147 19.66 2.09 -23.87
CA ALA A 147 19.58 0.63 -23.67
C ALA A 147 20.22 0.15 -22.34
N SER A 148 21.22 0.86 -21.84
CA SER A 148 21.88 0.55 -20.57
C SER A 148 21.27 1.24 -19.35
N ASN A 149 20.35 2.19 -19.54
CA ASN A 149 19.74 2.89 -18.40
C ASN A 149 18.83 1.94 -17.63
N ILE A 150 18.80 2.09 -16.31
CA ILE A 150 17.80 1.44 -15.46
C ILE A 150 16.70 2.44 -15.19
N LEU A 151 15.51 2.16 -15.70
CA LEU A 151 14.31 2.93 -15.41
C LEU A 151 13.79 2.50 -14.04
N LYS A 152 13.39 3.47 -13.24
CA LYS A 152 12.85 3.21 -11.90
C LYS A 152 11.49 2.51 -12.02
N THR A 153 11.34 1.45 -11.22
CA THR A 153 10.05 0.77 -11.01
C THR A 153 9.67 0.85 -9.53
N TYR A 154 8.39 0.70 -9.23
CA TYR A 154 7.87 0.76 -7.87
C TYR A 154 7.25 -0.58 -7.49
N ASN A 155 7.59 -1.04 -6.28
CA ASN A 155 7.12 -2.29 -5.70
C ASN A 155 5.66 -2.12 -5.26
N ILE A 156 4.76 -2.80 -5.96
CA ILE A 156 3.33 -2.71 -5.68
C ILE A 156 2.97 -3.19 -4.26
N TYR A 157 3.73 -4.12 -3.67
CA TYR A 157 3.44 -4.63 -2.33
C TYR A 157 3.63 -3.56 -1.27
N ALA A 158 4.73 -2.81 -1.31
CA ALA A 158 5.03 -1.78 -0.33
C ALA A 158 3.90 -0.73 -0.28
N VAL A 159 3.51 -0.22 -1.44
CA VAL A 159 2.45 0.78 -1.55
C VAL A 159 1.08 0.18 -1.22
N LEU A 160 0.76 -1.05 -1.66
CA LEU A 160 -0.50 -1.70 -1.27
C LEU A 160 -0.65 -1.85 0.24
N ILE A 161 0.39 -2.33 0.93
CA ILE A 161 0.31 -2.54 2.39
C ILE A 161 0.14 -1.17 3.09
N HIS A 162 0.90 -0.16 2.68
CA HIS A 162 0.78 1.21 3.18
C HIS A 162 -0.63 1.79 3.01
N GLU A 163 -1.13 1.83 1.77
CA GLU A 163 -2.44 2.44 1.48
C GLU A 163 -3.59 1.68 2.14
N LEU A 164 -3.48 0.35 2.27
CA LEU A 164 -4.46 -0.43 3.02
C LEU A 164 -4.51 -0.01 4.50
N GLY A 165 -3.39 0.38 5.12
CA GLY A 165 -3.40 0.93 6.47
C GLY A 165 -4.27 2.19 6.59
N HIS A 166 -4.24 3.06 5.58
CA HIS A 166 -5.14 4.21 5.49
C HIS A 166 -6.61 3.80 5.33
N THR A 167 -6.91 2.77 4.52
CA THR A 167 -8.29 2.26 4.43
C THR A 167 -8.82 1.69 5.74
N LEU A 168 -7.93 1.35 6.68
CA LEU A 168 -8.26 0.93 8.05
C LEU A 168 -8.21 2.10 9.06
N GLY A 169 -7.92 3.32 8.61
CA GLY A 169 -7.94 4.52 9.44
C GLY A 169 -6.64 4.81 10.20
N LEU A 170 -5.52 4.19 9.82
CA LEU A 170 -4.20 4.61 10.29
C LEU A 170 -3.75 5.84 9.50
N LYS A 171 -3.26 6.89 10.16
CA LYS A 171 -2.56 8.00 9.52
C LYS A 171 -1.10 7.64 9.27
N HIS A 172 -0.37 8.47 8.53
CA HIS A 172 1.08 8.33 8.37
C HIS A 172 1.80 8.25 9.72
N ASP A 173 2.79 7.37 9.87
CA ASP A 173 3.70 7.46 11.01
C ASP A 173 4.74 8.55 10.77
N VAL A 174 4.46 9.74 11.31
CA VAL A 174 5.44 10.84 11.28
C VAL A 174 6.35 10.82 12.52
N SER A 175 6.06 9.93 13.47
CA SER A 175 6.68 9.83 14.80
C SER A 175 7.67 8.66 14.93
N GLY A 176 7.87 7.90 13.85
CA GLY A 176 8.76 6.75 13.81
C GLY A 176 10.23 7.12 14.01
N ALA A 177 11.04 6.10 14.30
CA ALA A 177 12.47 6.22 14.14
C ALA A 177 12.74 6.70 12.71
N SER A 178 13.67 7.64 12.53
CA SER A 178 14.06 8.13 11.21
C SER A 178 14.74 7.05 10.34
N ASP A 179 14.66 5.79 10.75
CA ASP A 179 15.22 4.62 10.10
C ASP A 179 14.34 4.11 8.95
N GLY A 180 13.12 4.66 8.81
CA GLY A 180 12.21 4.34 7.73
C GLY A 180 11.88 2.86 7.70
N LYS A 181 11.55 2.26 8.86
CA LYS A 181 11.11 0.84 8.95
C LYS A 181 9.59 0.65 9.01
N ASP A 182 8.85 1.70 9.33
CA ASP A 182 7.39 1.64 9.44
C ASP A 182 6.75 1.60 8.04
N ILE A 183 5.77 0.71 7.83
CA ILE A 183 5.09 0.67 6.53
C ILE A 183 4.24 1.92 6.32
N MET A 184 3.75 2.54 7.41
CA MET A 184 2.94 3.74 7.37
C MET A 184 3.75 5.03 7.29
N ASP A 185 5.07 4.97 7.10
CA ASP A 185 5.88 6.15 6.75
C ASP A 185 5.36 6.77 5.44
N PRO A 186 5.11 8.09 5.35
CA PRO A 186 4.67 8.75 4.12
C PRO A 186 5.61 8.51 2.92
N TYR A 187 6.87 8.17 3.18
CA TYR A 187 7.88 7.99 2.15
C TYR A 187 7.97 6.55 1.67
N TYR A 188 7.96 6.38 0.35
CA TYR A 188 8.12 5.08 -0.27
C TYR A 188 9.51 4.47 0.01
N SER A 189 9.51 3.22 0.48
CA SER A 189 10.69 2.37 0.64
C SER A 189 10.47 1.02 -0.04
N VAL A 190 11.47 0.53 -0.78
CA VAL A 190 11.44 -0.80 -1.42
C VAL A 190 11.59 -1.92 -0.39
N ASP A 191 12.29 -1.64 0.72
CA ASP A 191 12.70 -2.65 1.70
C ASP A 191 11.65 -2.89 2.80
N ASN A 192 10.69 -1.97 2.94
CA ASN A 192 9.62 -2.06 3.92
C ASN A 192 8.45 -2.85 3.35
N LEU A 193 8.39 -4.13 3.68
CA LEU A 193 7.34 -5.05 3.22
C LEU A 193 6.64 -5.77 4.37
N ASP A 194 7.08 -5.54 5.60
CA ASP A 194 6.51 -6.13 6.81
C ASP A 194 6.04 -5.00 7.74
N LEU A 195 4.99 -5.25 8.53
CA LEU A 195 4.52 -4.31 9.55
C LEU A 195 5.54 -4.23 10.68
N SER A 196 5.86 -3.01 11.11
CA SER A 196 6.65 -2.81 12.32
C SER A 196 5.83 -3.09 13.58
N ASP A 197 6.51 -3.18 14.73
CA ASP A 197 5.83 -3.27 16.03
C ASP A 197 4.92 -2.07 16.28
N ARG A 198 5.28 -0.88 15.74
CA ARG A 198 4.49 0.34 15.84
C ARG A 198 3.24 0.28 14.98
N ASP A 199 3.35 -0.18 13.73
CA ASP A 199 2.19 -0.42 12.85
C ASP A 199 1.21 -1.41 13.50
N ILE A 200 1.73 -2.50 14.05
CA ILE A 200 0.94 -3.55 14.73
C ILE A 200 0.27 -3.00 15.99
N TYR A 201 0.98 -2.24 16.82
CA TYR A 201 0.42 -1.63 18.02
C TYR A 201 -0.73 -0.68 17.66
N ARG A 202 -0.52 0.24 16.72
CA ARG A 202 -1.49 1.27 16.33
C ARG A 202 -2.77 0.65 15.76
N ILE A 203 -2.66 -0.36 14.90
CA ILE A 203 -3.85 -1.00 14.34
C ILE A 203 -4.62 -1.82 15.39
N ARG A 204 -3.92 -2.46 16.33
CA ARG A 204 -4.55 -3.22 17.42
C ARG A 204 -5.21 -2.33 18.45
N VAL A 205 -4.69 -1.13 18.74
CA VAL A 205 -5.40 -0.14 19.56
C VAL A 205 -6.75 0.22 18.93
N LYS A 206 -6.82 0.28 17.58
CA LYS A 206 -8.02 0.67 16.85
C LYS A 206 -9.07 -0.44 16.72
N TYR A 207 -8.65 -1.67 16.43
CA TYR A 207 -9.55 -2.79 16.12
C TYR A 207 -9.50 -3.95 17.13
N GLY A 208 -8.59 -3.91 18.10
CA GLY A 208 -8.26 -5.06 18.94
C GLY A 208 -7.29 -6.03 18.26
N GLN A 209 -6.84 -7.01 19.02
CA GLN A 209 -5.92 -8.05 18.56
C GLN A 209 -6.67 -9.30 18.10
N ARG A 210 -6.25 -9.88 16.98
CA ARG A 210 -6.69 -11.23 16.60
C ARG A 210 -6.19 -12.26 17.61
N VAL A 211 -7.12 -12.99 18.21
CA VAL A 211 -6.80 -14.16 19.04
C VAL A 211 -6.55 -15.36 18.12
N TRP A 212 -5.40 -16.00 18.30
CA TRP A 212 -5.01 -17.20 17.56
C TRP A 212 -5.03 -18.40 18.50
N ASP A 213 -5.85 -19.42 18.19
CA ASP A 213 -5.99 -20.63 19.01
C ASP A 213 -4.66 -21.36 19.24
N ARG A 214 -3.71 -21.19 18.31
CA ARG A 214 -2.36 -21.73 18.42
C ARG A 214 -1.34 -20.69 17.97
N PHE A 215 -0.70 -20.01 18.91
CA PHE A 215 0.31 -18.97 18.62
C PHE A 215 1.46 -19.46 17.72
N LYS A 216 1.83 -20.74 17.78
CA LYS A 216 2.83 -21.33 16.86
C LYS A 216 2.43 -21.19 15.38
N TRP A 217 1.14 -21.26 15.06
CA TRP A 217 0.65 -21.06 13.70
C TRP A 217 0.79 -19.63 13.22
N TYR A 218 0.62 -18.64 14.10
CA TYR A 218 0.87 -17.23 13.77
C TYR A 218 2.30 -17.03 13.24
N ASN A 219 3.31 -17.55 13.95
CA ASN A 219 4.72 -17.44 13.53
C ASN A 219 4.99 -18.14 12.19
N ILE A 220 4.40 -19.33 11.96
CA ILE A 220 4.55 -20.07 10.71
C ILE A 220 3.96 -19.27 9.54
N ILE A 221 2.74 -18.77 9.71
CA ILE A 221 2.01 -18.04 8.66
C ILE A 221 2.68 -16.68 8.39
N LYS A 222 3.14 -15.96 9.42
CA LYS A 222 3.90 -14.71 9.27
C LYS A 222 5.19 -14.91 8.47
N ARG A 223 5.97 -15.94 8.82
CA ARG A 223 7.19 -16.28 8.08
C ARG A 223 6.88 -16.63 6.62
N TRP A 224 5.83 -17.43 6.39
CA TRP A 224 5.40 -17.76 5.04
C TRP A 224 4.98 -16.52 4.25
N LEU A 225 4.23 -15.60 4.86
CA LEU A 225 3.76 -14.37 4.23
C LEU A 225 4.92 -13.47 3.81
N SER A 226 5.87 -13.22 4.72
CA SER A 226 7.05 -12.40 4.42
C SER A 226 7.86 -13.01 3.26
N LEU A 227 8.04 -14.33 3.24
CA LEU A 227 8.68 -15.03 2.11
C LEU A 227 7.86 -14.95 0.81
N ALA A 228 6.53 -14.98 0.90
CA ALA A 228 5.65 -14.91 -0.27
C ALA A 228 5.64 -13.53 -0.93
N ILE A 229 5.80 -12.46 -0.14
CA ILE A 229 5.88 -11.07 -0.61
C ILE A 229 7.27 -10.76 -1.20
N ARG A 230 8.34 -11.31 -0.62
CA ARG A 230 9.73 -11.06 -1.05
C ARG A 230 10.21 -11.91 -2.23
N ARG A 231 9.43 -12.91 -2.68
CA ARG A 231 9.78 -13.83 -3.80
C ARG A 231 9.51 -13.21 -5.17
#